data_AF-A0A453P971-F1
#
_entry.id   AF-A0A453P971-F1
#
_cell.length_a   1.000
_cell.length_b   1.000
_cell.length_c   1.000
_cell.angle_alpha   90.00
_cell.angle_beta   90.00
_cell.angle_gamma   90.00
#
_symmetry.space_group_name_H-M   'P 1'
#
loop_
_entity.id
_entity.type
_entity.pdbx_description
1 polymer ?
#
loop_
_entity_poly.entity_id
_entity_poly.type
_entity_poly.pdbx_seq_one_letter_code
_entity_poly.pdbx_strand_id
1 'polypeptide(L)'
;MFSGIQPWRAKSSDEIYQSAVVKKEKQIFPYNLHTEVENVLSGCFEYDFRDRSLMSYILQSFESAQDVDCNNTGWDSYENPRPTQPSRTNWSHFKDML
;
A
#
# COMPACT_ATOMS: atom_id res chain seq x y z
N MET A 1 -1.72 0.01 -4.39
CA MET A 1 -0.51 -0.24 -5.22
C MET A 1 0.11 -1.58 -4.82
N PHE A 2 0.66 -1.71 -3.61
CA PHE A 2 1.33 -2.94 -3.15
C PHE A 2 0.41 -4.17 -3.02
N SER A 3 -0.77 -4.05 -2.43
CA SER A 3 -1.68 -5.18 -2.23
C SER A 3 -2.62 -5.44 -3.41
N GLY A 4 -2.78 -4.48 -4.33
CA GLY A 4 -3.85 -4.48 -5.35
C GLY A 4 -5.29 -4.42 -4.79
N ILE A 5 -5.47 -4.41 -3.46
CA ILE A 5 -6.76 -4.48 -2.78
C ILE A 5 -7.20 -3.07 -2.38
N GLN A 6 -8.50 -2.79 -2.48
CA GLN A 6 -9.08 -1.54 -1.99
C GLN A 6 -8.88 -1.42 -0.48
N PRO A 7 -8.28 -0.31 0.01
CA PRO A 7 -8.36 0.07 1.41
C PRO A 7 -9.81 0.05 1.90
N TRP A 8 -10.05 -0.59 3.04
CA TRP A 8 -11.36 -0.57 3.72
C TRP A 8 -12.54 -1.04 2.86
N ARG A 9 -12.29 -2.00 1.95
CA ARG A 9 -13.33 -2.60 1.11
C ARG A 9 -14.55 -3.00 1.95
N ALA A 10 -15.74 -2.67 1.43
CA ALA A 10 -17.04 -2.98 2.04
C ALA A 10 -17.34 -2.27 3.38
N LYS A 11 -16.57 -1.24 3.75
CA LYS A 11 -16.91 -0.34 4.87
C LYS A 11 -17.56 0.95 4.37
N SER A 12 -18.59 1.42 5.08
CA SER A 12 -19.16 2.76 4.94
C SER A 12 -18.21 3.86 5.45
N SER A 13 -18.51 5.13 5.15
CA SER A 13 -17.72 6.27 5.63
C SER A 13 -17.61 6.30 7.15
N ASP A 14 -18.69 6.00 7.86
CA ASP A 14 -18.72 6.01 9.33
C ASP A 14 -17.88 4.87 9.89
N GLU A 15 -17.96 3.68 9.30
CA GLU A 15 -17.11 2.55 9.68
C GLU A 15 -15.62 2.82 9.41
N ILE A 16 -15.30 3.50 8.31
CA ILE A 16 -13.93 3.95 8.01
C ILE A 16 -13.47 4.96 9.05
N TYR A 17 -14.30 5.94 9.43
CA TYR A 17 -13.97 6.91 10.47
C TYR A 17 -13.72 6.23 11.83
N GLN A 18 -14.59 5.30 12.22
CA GLN A 18 -14.42 4.56 13.47
C GLN A 18 -13.15 3.71 13.47
N SER A 19 -12.84 3.01 12.37
CA SER A 19 -11.62 2.21 12.25
C SER A 19 -10.36 3.08 12.20
N ALA A 20 -10.30 4.04 11.28
CA ALA A 20 -9.10 4.80 11.00
C ALA A 20 -8.89 5.93 12.01
N VAL A 21 -9.90 6.66 12.44
CA VAL A 21 -9.69 7.85 13.30
C VAL A 21 -9.80 7.49 14.78
N VAL A 22 -10.88 6.77 15.15
CA VAL A 22 -11.17 6.48 16.57
C VAL A 22 -10.31 5.35 17.09
N LYS A 23 -10.33 4.19 16.41
CA LYS A 23 -9.60 2.98 16.83
C LYS A 23 -8.13 2.99 16.41
N LYS A 24 -7.74 3.92 15.55
CA LYS A 24 -6.38 4.03 15.02
C LYS A 24 -5.86 2.74 14.36
N GLU A 25 -6.74 2.02 13.68
CA GLU A 25 -6.40 0.78 12.97
C GLU A 25 -5.47 1.09 11.78
N LYS A 26 -4.25 0.55 11.80
CA LYS A 26 -3.31 0.62 10.67
C LYS A 26 -3.63 -0.45 9.62
N GLN A 27 -3.39 -0.14 8.35
CA GLN A 27 -3.56 -1.12 7.28
C GLN A 27 -2.46 -2.19 7.35
N ILE A 28 -2.82 -3.40 6.96
CA ILE A 28 -1.85 -4.51 6.84
C ILE A 28 -1.21 -4.42 5.46
N PHE A 29 0.12 -4.29 5.44
CA PHE A 29 0.89 -4.33 4.20
C PHE A 29 1.10 -5.77 3.73
N PRO A 30 1.22 -6.01 2.42
CA PRO A 30 1.62 -7.32 1.92
C PRO A 30 3.02 -7.65 2.45
N TYR A 31 3.25 -8.94 2.71
CA TYR A 31 4.57 -9.45 3.08
C TYR A 31 5.54 -9.36 1.89
N ASN A 32 6.84 -9.32 2.17
CA ASN A 32 7.94 -9.30 1.19
C ASN A 32 8.12 -7.98 0.43
N LEU A 33 7.88 -6.84 1.09
CA LEU A 33 8.31 -5.56 0.54
C LEU A 33 9.78 -5.33 0.84
N HIS A 34 10.46 -4.52 0.01
CA HIS A 34 11.81 -4.06 0.32
C HIS A 34 11.80 -3.32 1.66
N THR A 35 12.80 -3.54 2.52
CA THR A 35 12.78 -3.03 3.92
C THR A 35 12.58 -1.51 3.98
N GLU A 36 13.19 -0.79 3.05
CA GLU A 36 13.14 0.65 2.88
C GLU A 36 11.71 1.11 2.53
N VAL A 37 10.99 0.33 1.72
CA VAL A 37 9.59 0.58 1.38
C VAL A 37 8.68 0.28 2.59
N GLU A 38 8.95 -0.78 3.35
CA GLU A 38 8.22 -1.08 4.59
C GLU A 38 8.36 0.04 5.63
N ASN A 39 9.58 0.55 5.81
CA ASN A 39 9.87 1.64 6.74
C ASN A 39 9.15 2.92 6.34
N VAL A 40 9.18 3.28 5.05
CA VAL A 40 8.43 4.41 4.52
C VAL A 40 6.94 4.26 4.79
N LEU A 41 6.36 3.10 4.49
CA LEU A 41 4.94 2.82 4.70
C LEU A 41 4.57 2.89 6.18
N SER A 42 5.39 2.32 7.07
CA SER A 42 5.18 2.39 8.51
C SER A 42 5.08 3.85 8.98
N GLY A 43 6.04 4.69 8.60
CA GLY A 43 6.04 6.12 8.94
C GLY A 43 4.88 6.89 8.31
N CYS A 44 4.53 6.64 7.05
CA CYS A 44 3.41 7.32 6.38
C CYS A 44 2.06 7.11 7.08
N PHE A 45 1.87 5.95 7.72
CA PHE A 45 0.64 5.60 8.44
C PHE A 45 0.68 5.95 9.94
N GLU A 46 1.65 6.76 10.39
CA GLU A 46 1.65 7.27 11.76
C GLU A 46 0.56 8.32 12.01
N TYR A 47 -0.05 8.22 13.20
CA TYR A 47 -1.13 9.12 13.63
C TYR A 47 -0.61 10.47 14.08
N ASP A 48 0.53 10.50 14.76
CA ASP A 48 1.22 11.75 15.04
C ASP A 48 1.86 12.25 13.75
N PHE A 49 1.50 13.46 13.33
CA PHE A 49 2.02 14.06 12.12
C PHE A 49 3.53 14.25 12.15
N ARG A 50 4.13 14.35 13.34
CA ARG A 50 5.58 14.52 13.52
C ARG A 50 6.36 13.25 13.24
N ASP A 51 5.72 12.10 13.38
CA ASP A 51 6.32 10.79 13.15
C ASP A 51 6.16 10.33 11.69
N ARG A 52 5.47 11.13 10.86
CA ARG A 52 5.28 10.80 9.45
C ARG A 52 6.54 11.01 8.65
N SER A 53 6.80 10.04 7.76
CA SER A 53 7.91 10.09 6.80
C SER A 53 7.91 11.39 6.00
N LEU A 54 9.06 12.08 5.99
CA LEU A 54 9.27 13.25 5.14
C LEU A 54 9.31 12.86 3.66
N MET A 55 8.82 13.72 2.77
CA MET A 55 8.82 13.45 1.33
C MET A 55 10.22 13.14 0.78
N SER A 56 11.26 13.82 1.28
CA SER A 56 12.64 13.55 0.88
C SER A 56 13.08 12.12 1.23
N TYR A 57 12.71 11.63 2.41
CA TYR A 57 12.99 10.25 2.83
C TYR A 57 12.21 9.24 1.97
N ILE A 58 10.93 9.53 1.69
CA ILE A 58 10.09 8.71 0.80
C ILE A 58 10.76 8.54 -0.56
N LEU A 59 11.15 9.65 -1.21
CA LEU A 59 11.78 9.61 -2.53
C LEU A 59 13.10 8.83 -2.51
N GLN A 60 13.97 9.12 -1.54
CA GLN A 60 15.26 8.44 -1.39
C GLN A 60 15.09 6.92 -1.22
N SER A 61 14.15 6.48 -0.39
CA SER A 61 13.90 5.06 -0.16
C SER A 61 13.39 4.33 -1.41
N PHE A 62 12.59 4.99 -2.25
CA PHE A 62 12.13 4.42 -3.52
C PHE A 62 13.25 4.37 -4.56
N GLU A 63 14.11 5.39 -4.63
CA GLU A 63 15.31 5.37 -5.49
C GLU A 63 16.28 4.25 -5.06
N SER A 64 16.55 4.11 -3.76
CA SER A 64 17.44 3.06 -3.26
C SER A 64 16.89 1.65 -3.49
N ALA A 65 15.56 1.49 -3.51
CA ALA A 65 14.92 0.20 -3.83
C ALA A 65 14.98 -0.12 -5.33
N GLN A 66 15.17 0.88 -6.21
CA GLN A 66 15.27 0.68 -7.66
C GLN A 66 16.60 0.03 -8.06
N ASP A 67 17.69 0.38 -7.37
CA ASP A 67 19.03 -0.14 -7.65
C ASP A 67 19.19 -1.64 -7.30
N VAL A 68 18.27 -2.19 -6.50
CA VAL A 68 18.29 -3.61 -6.09
C VAL A 68 17.69 -4.53 -7.17
N ASP A 69 16.78 -4.02 -8.00
CA ASP A 69 16.03 -4.82 -8.99
C ASP A 69 16.40 -4.56 -10.45
N CYS A 70 17.26 -3.59 -10.76
CA CYS A 70 17.66 -3.33 -12.14
C CYS A 70 18.53 -4.46 -12.77
N ASN A 71 18.93 -5.45 -11.99
CA ASN A 71 19.64 -6.65 -12.44
C ASN A 71 18.81 -7.95 -12.37
N ASN A 72 17.54 -7.92 -11.94
CA ASN A 72 16.74 -9.14 -11.92
C ASN A 72 15.29 -8.85 -12.34
N THR A 73 15.03 -9.17 -13.61
CA THR A 73 13.71 -9.35 -14.19
C THR A 73 12.79 -10.15 -13.26
N GLY A 74 11.75 -9.53 -12.68
CA GLY A 74 10.62 -10.30 -12.15
C GLY A 74 9.97 -9.79 -10.87
N TRP A 75 9.24 -8.67 -10.93
CA TRP A 75 8.09 -8.47 -10.04
C TRP A 75 6.80 -9.07 -10.63
N ASP A 76 6.89 -9.62 -11.86
CA ASP A 76 5.87 -10.44 -12.49
C ASP A 76 6.21 -11.92 -12.23
N SER A 77 5.75 -12.49 -11.11
CA SER A 77 5.26 -13.88 -11.01
C SER A 77 5.33 -14.41 -9.58
N TYR A 78 4.21 -14.34 -8.87
CA TYR A 78 3.79 -15.46 -8.04
C TYR A 78 2.30 -15.70 -8.29
N GLU A 79 2.02 -16.67 -9.16
CA GLU A 79 0.71 -17.28 -9.29
C GLU A 79 0.35 -17.94 -7.94
N ASN A 80 -0.63 -17.36 -7.24
CA ASN A 80 -1.30 -18.05 -6.14
C ASN A 80 -2.51 -18.81 -6.73
N PRO A 81 -2.76 -20.09 -6.40
CA PRO A 81 -3.91 -20.82 -6.93
C PRO A 81 -5.20 -20.10 -6.55
N ARG A 82 -5.98 -19.73 -7.58
CA ARG A 82 -7.26 -19.03 -7.48
C ARG A 82 -8.23 -19.70 -6.49
N PRO A 83 -8.71 -19.01 -5.44
CA PRO A 83 -10.12 -19.06 -5.09
C PRO A 83 -10.86 -18.09 -6.01
N THR A 84 -11.92 -18.57 -6.66
CA THR A 84 -12.82 -17.87 -7.60
C THR A 84 -12.84 -16.35 -7.39
N GLN A 85 -12.18 -15.61 -8.30
CA GLN A 85 -12.04 -14.16 -8.24
C GLN A 85 -13.34 -13.48 -8.67
N PRO A 86 -13.96 -12.59 -7.86
CA PRO A 86 -14.70 -11.48 -8.44
C PRO A 86 -13.69 -10.56 -9.12
N SER A 87 -14.02 -10.14 -10.35
CA SER A 87 -13.25 -9.29 -11.26
C SER A 87 -12.23 -8.37 -10.55
N ARG A 88 -10.95 -8.55 -10.86
CA ARG A 88 -9.88 -7.61 -10.46
C ARG A 88 -10.23 -6.22 -11.00
N THR A 89 -10.76 -5.37 -10.12
CA THR A 89 -11.06 -3.99 -10.47
C THR A 89 -9.75 -3.22 -10.50
N ASN A 90 -9.34 -2.79 -11.69
CA ASN A 90 -8.19 -1.92 -11.86
C ASN A 90 -8.55 -0.50 -11.36
N TRP A 91 -7.98 -0.12 -10.22
CA TRP A 91 -8.25 1.15 -9.53
C TRP A 91 -7.85 2.40 -10.32
N SER A 92 -7.00 2.29 -11.35
CA SER A 92 -6.58 3.44 -12.16
C SER A 92 -7.73 4.04 -12.97
N HIS A 93 -8.72 3.23 -13.37
CA HIS A 93 -9.83 3.69 -14.21
C HIS A 93 -10.98 4.35 -13.44
N PHE A 94 -10.99 4.26 -12.10
CA PHE A 94 -12.06 4.83 -11.29
C PHE A 94 -11.90 6.33 -10.99
N LYS A 95 -10.73 6.92 -11.30
CA LYS A 95 -10.48 8.35 -11.07
C LYS A 95 -11.17 9.25 -12.09
N ASP A 96 -11.58 8.72 -13.24
CA ASP A 96 -12.08 9.49 -14.38
C ASP A 96 -13.62 9.59 -14.46
N MET A 97 -14.35 9.21 -13.40
CA MET A 97 -15.83 9.24 -13.37
C MET A 97 -16.45 10.06 -12.23
N LEU A 98 -15.90 11.26 -11.96
CA LEU A 98 -16.60 12.28 -11.16
C LEU A 98 -16.68 13.60 -11.92
#